data_AF-A0A920UTY4-F1
#
_entry.id   AF-A0A920UTY4-F1
#
_cell.length_a   1.000
_cell.length_b   1.000
_cell.length_c   1.000
_cell.angle_alpha   90.00
_cell.angle_beta   90.00
_cell.angle_gamma   90.00
#
_symmetry.space_group_name_H-M   'P 1'
#
loop_
_entity.id
_entity.type
_entity.pdbx_description
1 polymer ?
#
loop_
_entity_poly.entity_id
_entity_poly.type
_entity_poly.pdbx_seq_one_letter_code
_entity_poly.pdbx_strand_id
1 'polypeptide(L)' 'MGSGVDVALMLIIGRGEMPSFDGAISSEDMATIINYVRNSFGNQGTLIDSEIIESLK' A
#
# COMPACT_ATOMS: atom_id res chain seq x y z
N MET A 1 3.24 14.77 -0.53
CA MET A 1 3.03 13.42 0.04
C MET A 1 3.14 12.41 -1.08
N GLY A 2 3.79 11.25 -0.86
CA GLY A 2 3.89 10.19 -1.88
C GLY A 2 2.53 9.59 -2.23
N SER A 3 2.40 9.04 -3.44
CA SER A 3 1.17 8.39 -3.90
C SER A 3 0.91 7.10 -3.13
N GLY A 4 -0.37 6.82 -2.81
CA GLY A 4 -0.75 5.53 -2.22
C GLY A 4 -0.49 4.37 -3.18
N VAL A 5 -0.59 4.63 -4.48
CA VAL A 5 -0.32 3.68 -5.55
C VAL A 5 1.16 3.28 -5.56
N ASP A 6 2.07 4.24 -5.40
CA ASP A 6 3.51 3.96 -5.37
C ASP A 6 3.89 3.12 -4.14
N VAL A 7 3.25 3.41 -3.00
CA VAL A 7 3.44 2.61 -1.77
C VAL A 7 2.90 1.20 -1.96
N ALA A 8 1.71 1.04 -2.55
CA ALA A 8 1.14 -0.27 -2.85
C ALA A 8 2.05 -1.07 -3.80
N LEU A 9 2.55 -0.46 -4.88
CA LEU A 9 3.50 -1.08 -5.80
C LEU A 9 4.77 -1.55 -5.11
N MET A 10 5.30 -0.77 -4.17
CA MET A 10 6.49 -1.18 -3.42
C MET A 10 6.23 -2.38 -2.49
N LEU A 11 5.02 -2.50 -1.92
CA LEU A 11 4.63 -3.67 -1.14
C LEU A 11 4.40 -4.91 -2.03
N ILE A 12 3.79 -4.73 -3.19
CA ILE A 12 3.51 -5.81 -4.16
C ILE A 12 4.80 -6.34 -4.78
N ILE A 13 5.69 -5.46 -5.23
CA ILE A 13 6.91 -5.85 -5.96
C ILE A 13 8.04 -6.23 -4.99
N GLY A 14 8.07 -5.60 -3.81
CA GLY A 14 9.25 -5.60 -2.94
C GLY A 14 10.35 -4.67 -3.45
N ARG A 15 11.44 -4.55 -2.70
CA ARG A 15 12.61 -3.74 -3.09
C ARG A 15 13.86 -4.13 -2.31
N GLY A 16 14.95 -4.43 -3.01
CA GLY A 16 16.20 -4.86 -2.36
C GLY A 16 15.98 -6.14 -1.56
N GLU A 17 16.31 -6.13 -0.28
CA GLU A 17 16.11 -7.25 0.66
C GLU A 17 14.65 -7.38 1.17
N MET A 18 13.78 -6.41 0.86
CA MET A 18 12.36 -6.48 1.25
C MET A 18 11.61 -7.40 0.28
N PRO A 19 11.04 -8.53 0.75
CA PRO A 19 10.27 -9.42 -0.09
C PRO A 19 8.94 -8.78 -0.52
N SER A 20 8.34 -9.36 -1.56
CA SER A 20 6.97 -9.07 -1.95
C SER A 20 5.99 -9.47 -0.83
N PHE A 21 4.94 -8.66 -0.66
CA PHE A 21 3.79 -8.96 0.19
C PHE A 21 2.58 -9.45 -0.62
N ASP A 22 2.71 -9.60 -1.93
CA ASP A 22 1.64 -10.18 -2.74
C ASP A 22 1.40 -11.64 -2.35
N GLY A 23 0.13 -12.01 -2.24
CA GLY A 23 -0.31 -13.29 -1.67
C GLY A 23 -0.07 -13.49 -0.16
N ALA A 24 0.72 -12.63 0.49
CA ALA A 24 0.94 -12.68 1.94
C ALA A 24 -0.12 -11.90 2.74
N ILE A 25 -0.68 -10.83 2.16
CA ILE A 25 -1.78 -10.04 2.72
C ILE A 25 -2.84 -9.74 1.65
N SER A 26 -4.09 -9.54 2.08
CA SER A 26 -5.18 -9.17 1.18
C SER A 26 -5.06 -7.72 0.70
N SER A 27 -5.70 -7.37 -0.42
CA SER A 27 -5.73 -5.99 -0.93
C SER A 27 -6.50 -5.04 0.00
N GLU A 28 -7.52 -5.55 0.69
CA GLU A 28 -8.29 -4.84 1.71
C GLU A 28 -7.43 -4.48 2.93
N ASP A 29 -6.66 -5.44 3.43
CA ASP A 29 -5.72 -5.22 4.53
C ASP A 29 -4.60 -4.27 4.12
N MET A 30 -4.06 -4.44 2.90
CA MET A 30 -3.03 -3.56 2.38
C MET A 30 -3.53 -2.11 2.27
N ALA A 31 -4.74 -1.89 1.75
CA ALA A 31 -5.35 -0.56 1.70
C ALA A 31 -5.51 0.04 3.10
N THR A 32 -6.00 -0.76 4.06
CA THR A 32 -6.18 -0.33 5.45
C THR A 32 -4.85 0.09 6.10
N ILE A 33 -3.81 -0.72 5.94
CA ILE A 33 -2.47 -0.43 6.48
C ILE A 33 -1.87 0.81 5.82
N ILE A 34 -1.93 0.91 4.49
CA ILE A 34 -1.42 2.08 3.75
C ILE A 34 -2.14 3.35 4.20
N ASN A 35 -3.47 3.32 4.28
CA ASN A 35 -4.27 4.46 4.70
C ASN A 35 -3.97 4.87 6.14
N TYR A 36 -3.82 3.90 7.04
CA TYR A 36 -3.42 4.15 8.42
C TYR A 36 -2.05 4.84 8.48
N VAL A 37 -1.01 4.27 7.88
CA VAL A 37 0.35 4.84 7.93
C VAL A 37 0.41 6.23 7.28
N ARG A 38 -0.24 6.41 6.13
CA ARG A 38 -0.25 7.67 5.37
C ARG A 38 -1.09 8.78 6.01
N ASN A 39 -1.96 8.45 6.96
CA ASN A 39 -2.74 9.43 7.74
C ASN A 39 -2.39 9.45 9.24
N SER A 40 -1.35 8.71 9.63
CA SER A 40 -0.80 8.70 10.98
C SER A 40 0.45 9.57 11.08
N PHE A 41 0.94 9.78 12.30
CA PHE A 41 2.20 10.47 12.56
C PHE A 41 2.26 11.92 12.03
N GLY A 42 1.10 12.60 11.99
CA GLY A 42 0.96 13.96 11.46
C GLY A 42 0.88 14.04 9.93
N ASN A 43 0.84 12.91 9.23
CA ASN A 43 0.64 12.86 7.78
C ASN A 43 -0.83 13.03 7.41
N GLN A 44 -1.07 13.57 6.22
CA GLN A 44 -2.40 13.73 5.60
C GLN A 44 -2.29 13.25 4.15
N GLY A 45 -2.63 11.99 3.92
CA GLY A 45 -2.54 11.33 2.62
C GLY A 45 -3.91 11.08 2.02
N THR A 46 -4.02 11.17 0.69
CA THR A 46 -5.23 10.72 -0.02
C THR A 46 -5.48 9.24 0.23
N LEU A 47 -6.72 8.86 0.50
CA LEU A 47 -7.05 7.44 0.68
C LEU A 47 -6.85 6.68 -0.64
N ILE A 48 -6.47 5.41 -0.52
CA ILE A 48 -6.44 4.45 -1.61
C ILE A 48 -7.44 3.34 -1.34
N ASP A 49 -8.16 2.93 -2.38
CA ASP A 49 -9.15 1.86 -2.33
C ASP A 49 -8.50 0.50 -2.66
N SER A 50 -9.06 -0.56 -2.09
CA SER A 50 -8.58 -1.94 -2.29
C SER A 50 -8.66 -2.40 -3.74
N GLU A 51 -9.65 -1.91 -4.49
CA GLU A 51 -9.84 -2.20 -5.91
C GLU A 51 -8.68 -1.67 -6.75
N ILE A 52 -8.13 -0.52 -6.37
CA ILE A 52 -6.94 0.03 -7.02
C ILE A 52 -5.76 -0.89 -6.74
N ILE A 53 -5.57 -1.33 -5.51
CA ILE A 53 -4.47 -2.25 -5.14
C ILE A 53 -4.59 -3.58 -5.89
N GLU A 54 -5.79 -4.15 -5.97
CA GLU A 54 -6.02 -5.40 -6.70
C GLU A 54 -5.72 -5.26 -8.19
N SER A 55 -6.00 -4.10 -8.79
CA SER A 55 -5.69 -3.84 -10.20
C SER A 55 -4.18 -3.71 -10.51
N LEU A 56 -3.33 -3.63 -9.48
CA LEU A 56 -1.87 -3.49 -9.63
C LEU A 56 -1.12 -4.84 -9.56
N LYS A 57 -1.83 -5.94 -9.25
CA LYS A 57 -1.26 -7.29 -9.18
C LYS A 57 -1.13 -7.95 -10.55
#